data_AF-A0ABD2YB96-F1
#
_entry.id   AF-A0ABD2YB96-F1
#
_cell.length_a   1.000
_cell.length_b   1.000
_cell.length_c   1.000
_cell.angle_alpha   90.00
_cell.angle_beta   90.00
_cell.angle_gamma   90.00
#
_symmetry.space_group_name_H-M   'P 1'
#
loop_
_entity.id
_entity.type
_entity.pdbx_description
1 polymer ?
#
loop_
_entity_poly.entity_id
_entity_poly.type
_entity_poly.pdbx_seq_one_letter_code
_entity_poly.pdbx_strand_id
1 'polypeptide(L)'
;MHPNKSPHSDGMSPIFFQKFWHIIGLDVVDIVKSFFHTGHLLKSFYVPKVDCPTNLSYFRPISLCNIFYKAITKLLANKLKPILNSCISCNQVAFVPGKHIFDNIIVAHEFLHFVKKKKEMVRMVLWP
;
A
#
# COMPACT_ATOMS: atom_id res chain seq x y z
N MET A 1 1.44 8.14 9.72
CA MET A 1 2.28 6.91 9.73
C MET A 1 2.63 6.63 11.18
N HIS A 2 2.76 5.38 11.61
CA HIS A 2 3.13 5.11 13.00
C HIS A 2 4.59 5.59 13.25
N PRO A 3 4.90 6.26 14.38
CA PRO A 3 6.20 6.90 14.61
C PRO A 3 7.37 5.90 14.68
N ASN A 4 7.13 4.73 15.27
CA ASN A 4 8.17 3.75 15.61
C ASN A 4 8.38 2.65 14.55
N LYS A 5 8.11 2.93 13.27
CA LYS A 5 8.53 1.99 12.22
C LYS A 5 10.04 2.07 12.04
N SER A 6 10.71 0.93 12.00
CA SER A 6 12.16 0.84 11.76
C SER A 6 12.54 1.69 10.54
N PRO A 7 13.63 2.46 10.61
CA PRO A 7 14.14 3.17 9.46
C PRO A 7 14.37 2.15 8.34
N HIS A 8 13.87 2.41 7.14
CA HIS A 8 14.28 1.64 5.97
C HIS A 8 15.75 1.96 5.63
N SER A 9 16.33 1.32 4.62
CA SER A 9 17.74 1.41 4.13
C SER A 9 18.30 2.82 3.81
N ASP A 10 17.59 3.85 4.23
CA ASP A 10 17.31 5.10 3.58
C ASP A 10 17.47 6.28 4.54
N GLY A 11 17.68 6.00 5.85
CA GLY A 11 18.21 6.95 6.82
C GLY A 11 17.22 7.86 7.55
N MET A 12 16.03 8.14 7.00
CA MET A 12 15.04 9.02 7.65
C MET A 12 13.80 8.24 8.10
N SER A 13 13.56 8.19 9.41
CA SER A 13 12.38 7.55 9.98
C SER A 13 11.15 8.47 9.94
N PRO A 14 9.92 7.93 10.02
CA PRO A 14 8.69 8.74 10.04
C PRO A 14 8.66 9.81 11.15
N ILE A 15 9.45 9.64 12.21
CA ILE A 15 9.56 10.60 13.31
C ILE A 15 10.21 11.92 12.89
N PHE A 16 11.13 11.89 11.91
CA PHE A 16 11.76 13.09 11.36
C PHE A 16 10.69 14.00 10.76
N PHE A 17 9.84 13.43 9.91
CA PHE A 17 8.77 14.18 9.25
C PHE A 17 7.72 14.70 10.23
N GLN A 18 7.44 13.95 11.30
CA GLN A 18 6.52 14.42 12.34
C GLN A 18 7.12 15.57 13.15
N LYS A 19 8.40 15.47 13.53
CA LYS A 19 9.09 16.49 14.33
C LYS A 19 9.29 17.79 13.55
N PHE A 20 9.70 17.69 12.30
CA PHE A 20 10.00 18.83 11.44
C PHE A 20 8.82 19.23 10.52
N TRP A 21 7.61 18.72 10.77
CA TRP A 21 6.43 19.01 9.94
C TRP A 21 6.15 20.50 9.77
N HIS A 22 6.40 21.30 10.81
CA HIS A 22 6.24 22.75 10.78
C HIS A 22 7.19 23.44 9.78
N ILE A 23 8.30 22.80 9.41
CA ILE A 23 9.28 23.31 8.44
C ILE A 23 8.95 22.77 7.04
N ILE A 24 8.88 21.44 6.90
CA ILE A 24 8.82 20.77 5.58
C ILE A 24 7.40 20.42 5.12
N GLY A 25 6.39 20.63 5.96
CA GLY A 25 5.03 20.15 5.71
C GLY A 25 4.37 20.78 4.50
N LEU A 26 4.58 22.09 4.27
CA LEU A 26 4.04 22.80 3.11
C LEU A 26 4.64 22.26 1.81
N ASP A 27 5.97 22.13 1.75
CA ASP A 27 6.66 21.56 0.60
C ASP A 27 6.17 20.14 0.29
N VAL A 28 5.96 19.34 1.35
CA VAL A 28 5.43 17.98 1.21
C VAL A 28 4.04 17.98 0.59
N VAL A 29 3.15 18.87 1.03
CA VAL A 29 1.80 18.98 0.48
C VAL A 29 1.85 19.42 -0.98
N ASP A 30 2.69 20.39 -1.33
CA ASP A 30 2.75 20.92 -2.69
C ASP A 30 3.36 19.92 -3.68
N ILE A 31 4.35 19.12 -3.26
CA ILE A 31 4.86 17.99 -4.04
C ILE A 31 3.75 16.97 -4.30
N VAL A 32 2.96 16.60 -3.27
CA VAL A 32 1.86 15.66 -3.44
C VAL A 32 0.78 16.21 -4.37
N LYS A 33 0.43 17.49 -4.26
CA LYS A 33 -0.52 18.15 -5.19
C LYS A 33 0.02 18.15 -6.62
N SER A 34 1.29 18.51 -6.80
CA SER A 34 1.95 18.50 -8.10
C SER A 34 1.93 17.12 -8.73
N PHE A 35 2.14 16.05 -7.96
CA PHE A 35 2.00 14.67 -8.45
C PHE A 35 0.58 14.40 -8.98
N PHE A 36 -0.48 14.82 -8.28
CA PHE A 36 -1.85 14.58 -8.75
C PHE A 36 -2.22 15.43 -9.99
N HIS A 37 -1.48 16.52 -10.26
CA HIS A 37 -1.67 17.33 -11.46
C HIS A 37 -0.84 16.80 -12.65
N THR A 38 0.40 16.39 -12.40
CA THR A 38 1.39 16.05 -13.45
C THR A 38 1.55 14.54 -13.67
N GLY A 39 1.21 13.71 -12.69
CA GLY A 39 1.48 12.26 -12.70
C GLY A 39 2.93 11.87 -12.43
N HIS A 40 3.83 12.84 -12.21
CA HIS A 40 5.26 12.60 -12.05
C HIS A 40 5.73 12.84 -10.61
N LEU A 41 6.53 11.91 -10.09
CA LEU A 41 7.23 12.09 -8.82
C LEU A 41 8.69 12.44 -9.10
N LEU A 42 9.21 13.47 -8.43
CA LEU A 42 10.62 13.84 -8.52
C LEU A 42 11.49 12.65 -8.05
N LYS A 43 12.42 12.23 -8.92
CA LYS A 43 13.09 10.93 -8.82
C LYS A 43 14.07 10.85 -7.64
N SER A 44 14.66 11.98 -7.22
CA SER A 44 15.63 12.03 -6.13
C SER A 44 15.78 13.45 -5.58
N PHE A 45 15.75 13.61 -4.26
CA PHE A 45 16.26 14.82 -3.59
C PHE A 45 17.68 14.53 -3.09
N TYR A 46 18.61 15.43 -3.35
CA TYR A 46 20.00 15.33 -2.91
C TYR A 46 20.24 16.33 -1.79
N VAL A 47 20.71 15.87 -0.62
CA VAL A 47 21.13 16.78 0.47
C VAL A 47 22.66 16.81 0.58
N PRO A 48 23.26 18.00 0.72
CA PRO A 48 24.69 18.16 0.95
C PRO A 48 25.16 17.41 2.20
N LYS A 49 26.31 16.74 2.13
CA LYS A 49 27.03 16.19 3.29
C LYS A 49 27.92 17.23 3.98
N VAL A 50 28.30 18.26 3.24
CA VAL A 50 29.31 19.27 3.62
C VAL A 50 28.81 20.63 3.16
N ASP A 51 29.30 21.69 3.81
CA ASP A 51 29.06 23.06 3.38
C ASP A 51 29.75 23.29 2.02
N CYS A 52 29.04 23.93 1.09
CA CYS A 52 29.49 24.23 -0.27
C CYS A 52 29.95 22.99 -1.09
N PRO A 53 29.05 22.04 -1.38
CA PRO A 53 29.41 20.83 -2.13
C PRO A 53 29.75 21.16 -3.59
N THR A 54 30.98 20.84 -4.01
CA THR A 54 31.47 21.03 -5.40
C THR A 54 31.36 19.78 -6.28
N ASN A 55 30.99 18.62 -5.70
CA ASN A 55 30.90 17.35 -6.40
C ASN A 55 29.64 16.57 -5.99
N LEU A 56 29.02 15.85 -6.93
CA LEU A 56 27.84 15.00 -6.72
C LEU A 56 28.07 13.91 -5.65
N SER A 57 29.31 13.45 -5.46
CA SER A 57 29.68 12.49 -4.41
C SER A 57 29.49 13.03 -2.98
N TYR A 58 29.47 14.36 -2.82
CA TYR A 58 29.19 15.03 -1.56
C TYR A 58 27.71 15.20 -1.26
N PHE A 59 26.83 14.73 -2.14
CA PHE A 59 25.41 14.67 -1.84
C PHE A 59 25.03 13.28 -1.36
N ARG A 60 24.12 13.19 -0.38
CA ARG A 60 23.40 11.94 -0.08
C ARG A 60 22.13 11.94 -0.93
N PRO A 61 21.86 10.89 -1.71
CA PRO A 61 20.52 10.69 -2.21
C PRO A 61 19.61 10.48 -1.00
N ILE A 62 18.72 11.44 -0.73
CA ILE A 62 17.67 11.23 0.25
C ILE A 62 16.57 10.45 -0.45
N SER A 63 16.30 9.30 0.13
CA SER A 63 15.15 8.42 -0.01
C SER A 63 13.77 9.04 0.25
N LEU A 64 13.63 10.38 0.21
CA LEU A 64 12.40 11.15 0.39
C LEU A 64 11.27 10.62 -0.51
N CYS A 65 11.63 10.07 -1.68
CA CYS A 65 10.75 9.35 -2.59
C CYS A 65 9.89 8.32 -1.86
N ASN A 66 10.41 7.59 -0.87
CA ASN A 66 9.64 6.56 -0.17
C ASN A 66 8.53 7.12 0.73
N ILE A 67 8.69 8.30 1.34
CA ILE A 67 7.59 8.88 2.12
C ILE A 67 6.54 9.53 1.23
N PHE A 68 6.96 10.24 0.18
CA PHE A 68 6.05 10.83 -0.80
C PHE A 68 5.25 9.73 -1.51
N TYR A 69 5.94 8.70 -1.98
CA TYR A 69 5.32 7.52 -2.58
C TYR A 69 4.33 6.86 -1.62
N LYS A 70 4.70 6.64 -0.35
CA LYS A 70 3.78 6.08 0.66
C LYS A 70 2.58 7.00 0.96
N ALA A 71 2.77 8.32 0.93
CA ALA A 71 1.69 9.28 1.12
C ALA A 71 0.71 9.24 -0.06
N ILE A 72 1.24 9.29 -1.29
CA ILE A 72 0.49 9.21 -2.54
C ILE A 72 -0.27 7.89 -2.65
N THR A 73 0.42 6.75 -2.47
CA THR A 73 -0.22 5.43 -2.54
C THR A 73 -1.31 5.26 -1.47
N LYS A 74 -1.11 5.80 -0.26
CA LYS A 74 -2.15 5.79 0.78
C LYS A 74 -3.35 6.67 0.40
N LEU A 75 -3.12 7.85 -0.18
CA LEU A 75 -4.19 8.73 -0.67
C LEU A 75 -4.99 8.06 -1.80
N LEU A 76 -4.30 7.44 -2.75
CA LEU A 76 -4.92 6.67 -3.83
C LEU A 76 -5.75 5.50 -3.28
N ALA A 77 -5.19 4.70 -2.38
CA ALA A 77 -5.89 3.59 -1.75
C ALA A 77 -7.16 4.06 -1.01
N ASN A 78 -7.09 5.18 -0.29
CA ASN A 78 -8.24 5.76 0.40
C ASN A 78 -9.32 6.25 -0.57
N LYS A 79 -8.93 6.83 -1.72
CA LYS A 79 -9.87 7.25 -2.78
C LYS A 79 -10.53 6.06 -3.49
N LEU A 80 -9.81 4.96 -3.67
CA LEU A 80 -10.33 3.74 -4.30
C LEU A 80 -11.21 2.90 -3.37
N LYS A 81 -10.96 2.95 -2.06
CA LYS A 81 -11.68 2.19 -1.02
C LYS A 81 -13.21 2.19 -1.18
N PRO A 82 -13.92 3.32 -1.38
CA PRO A 82 -15.38 3.31 -1.53
C PRO A 82 -15.86 2.65 -2.83
N ILE A 83 -15.07 2.69 -3.90
CA ILE A 83 -15.42 2.14 -5.22
C ILE A 83 -15.05 0.64 -5.31
N LEU A 84 -14.14 0.19 -4.45
CA LEU A 84 -13.62 -1.17 -4.49
C LEU A 84 -14.74 -2.22 -4.42
N ASN A 85 -15.76 -2.00 -3.60
CA ASN A 85 -16.89 -2.93 -3.44
C ASN A 85 -17.69 -3.17 -4.72
N SER A 86 -17.76 -2.20 -5.64
CA SER A 86 -18.44 -2.36 -6.94
C SER A 86 -17.54 -2.96 -8.02
N CYS A 87 -16.22 -2.92 -7.84
CA CYS A 87 -15.24 -3.34 -8.86
C CYS A 87 -14.66 -4.74 -8.62
N ILE A 88 -14.80 -5.30 -7.41
CA ILE A 88 -14.25 -6.61 -7.06
C ILE A 88 -15.33 -7.68 -6.98
N SER A 89 -14.94 -8.92 -7.24
CA SER A 89 -15.83 -10.07 -7.04
C SER A 89 -16.23 -10.23 -5.57
N CYS A 90 -17.43 -10.76 -5.33
CA CYS A 90 -17.88 -11.15 -4.00
C CYS A 90 -16.87 -12.09 -3.30
N ASN A 91 -16.19 -12.95 -4.07
CA ASN A 91 -15.21 -13.92 -3.57
C ASN A 91 -13.82 -13.31 -3.28
N GLN A 92 -13.59 -12.03 -3.62
CA GLN A 92 -12.34 -11.36 -3.28
C GLN A 92 -12.42 -10.82 -1.85
N VAL A 93 -11.70 -11.48 -0.94
CA VAL A 93 -11.74 -11.24 0.51
C VAL A 93 -10.45 -10.56 1.03
N ALA A 94 -9.30 -10.82 0.40
CA ALA A 94 -8.03 -10.28 0.84
C ALA A 94 -7.94 -8.76 0.60
N PHE A 95 -7.44 -8.03 1.61
CA PHE A 95 -7.23 -6.58 1.57
C PHE A 95 -8.50 -5.73 1.36
N VAL A 96 -9.69 -6.33 1.56
CA VAL A 96 -10.97 -5.63 1.50
C VAL A 96 -11.44 -5.33 2.92
N PRO A 97 -11.71 -4.06 3.26
CA PRO A 97 -12.23 -3.69 4.58
C PRO A 97 -13.55 -4.42 4.89
N GLY A 98 -13.65 -5.03 6.07
CA GLY A 98 -14.85 -5.74 6.51
C GLY A 98 -14.99 -7.16 5.98
N LYS A 99 -14.06 -7.66 5.17
CA LYS A 99 -13.97 -9.07 4.80
C LYS A 99 -12.83 -9.74 5.56
N HIS A 100 -13.08 -10.95 6.05
CA HIS A 100 -12.12 -11.69 6.87
C HIS A 100 -11.60 -12.91 6.13
N ILE A 101 -10.32 -13.24 6.31
CA ILE A 101 -9.70 -14.42 5.67
C ILE A 101 -10.45 -15.73 5.94
N PHE A 102 -11.16 -15.81 7.06
CA PHE A 102 -12.00 -16.95 7.43
C PHE A 102 -13.21 -17.13 6.51
N ASP A 103 -13.75 -16.06 5.91
CA ASP A 103 -14.86 -16.13 4.96
C ASP A 103 -14.49 -17.04 3.78
N ASN A 104 -13.25 -16.96 3.29
CA ASN A 104 -12.75 -17.84 2.23
C ASN A 104 -12.63 -19.31 2.67
N ILE A 105 -12.29 -19.57 3.94
CA ILE A 105 -12.16 -20.93 4.47
C ILE A 105 -13.55 -21.59 4.50
N ILE A 106 -14.57 -20.85 4.93
CA ILE A 106 -15.95 -21.34 4.97
C ILE A 106 -16.44 -21.65 3.56
N VAL A 107 -16.28 -20.72 2.61
CA VAL A 107 -16.68 -20.94 1.21
C VAL A 107 -15.98 -22.16 0.60
N ALA A 108 -14.68 -22.35 0.88
CA ALA A 108 -13.95 -23.52 0.42
C ALA A 108 -14.48 -24.83 1.04
N HIS A 109 -14.82 -24.81 2.33
CA HIS A 109 -15.36 -25.96 3.03
C HIS A 109 -16.75 -26.34 2.51
N GLU A 110 -17.64 -25.36 2.28
CA GLU A 110 -18.95 -25.55 1.67
C GLU A 110 -18.83 -26.14 0.25
N PHE A 111 -17.90 -25.61 -0.55
CA PHE A 111 -17.64 -26.12 -1.89
C PHE A 111 -17.19 -27.59 -1.87
N LEU A 112 -16.23 -27.94 -1.00
CA LEU A 112 -15.77 -29.32 -0.84
C LEU A 112 -16.89 -30.25 -0.39
N HIS A 113 -17.71 -29.81 0.56
CA HIS A 113 -18.86 -30.56 1.04
C HIS A 113 -19.90 -30.78 -0.07
N PHE A 114 -20.22 -29.74 -0.85
CA PHE A 114 -21.11 -29.82 -2.00
C PHE A 114 -20.61 -30.83 -3.04
N VAL A 115 -19.33 -30.79 -3.39
CA VAL A 115 -18.73 -31.72 -4.35
C VAL A 115 -18.79 -33.17 -3.85
N LYS A 116 -18.49 -33.41 -2.56
CA LYS A 116 -18.61 -34.75 -1.96
C LYS A 116 -20.04 -35.28 -2.03
N LYS A 117 -21.02 -34.49 -1.60
CA LYS A 117 -22.44 -34.87 -1.62
C LYS A 117 -22.95 -35.14 -3.03
N LYS A 118 -22.53 -34.33 -4.01
CA LYS A 118 -22.89 -34.54 -5.42
C LYS A 118 -22.29 -35.83 -5.98
N LYS A 119 -21.05 -36.17 -5.59
CA LYS A 119 -20.39 -37.43 -5.98
C LYS A 119 -21.08 -38.66 -5.37
N GLU A 120 -21.54 -38.56 -4.12
CA GLU A 120 -22.35 -39.61 -3.47
C GLU A 120 -23.72 -39.78 -4.15
N MET A 121 -24.39 -38.69 -4.51
CA MET A 121 -25.66 -38.74 -5.24
C MET A 121 -25.50 -39.38 -6.62
N VAL A 122 -24.45 -39.02 -7.37
CA VAL A 122 -24.14 -39.64 -8.66
C VAL A 122 -23.82 -41.13 -8.51
N ARG A 123 -23.12 -41.54 -7.44
CA ARG A 123 -22.90 -42.96 -7.13
C ARG A 123 -24.20 -43.71 -6.81
N MET A 124 -25.12 -43.10 -6.06
CA MET A 124 -26.42 -43.72 -5.75
C MET A 124 -27.32 -43.86 -6.98
N VAL A 125 -27.25 -42.93 -7.93
CA VAL A 125 -28.04 -43.00 -9.19
C VAL A 125 -27.43 -43.97 -10.21
N LEU A 126 -26.14 -44.30 -10.09
CA LEU A 126 -25.42 -45.22 -10.99
C LEU A 126 -25.25 -46.64 -10.40
N TRP A 127 -25.86 -46.95 -9.25
CA TRP A 127 -25.82 -48.27 -8.64
C TRP A 127 -27.17 -48.99 -8.86
N PRO A 128 -27.24 -50.04 -9.69
CA PRO A 128 -28.44 -50.87 -9.83
C PRO A 128 -28.71 -51.75 -8.60
#